data_AF-M5PEW3-F1
#
_entry.id   AF-M5PEW3-F1
#
_cell.length_a   1.000
_cell.length_b   1.000
_cell.length_c   1.000
_cell.angle_alpha   90.00
_cell.angle_beta   90.00
_cell.angle_gamma   90.00
#
_symmetry.space_group_name_H-M   'P 1'
#
loop_
_entity.id
_entity.type
_entity.pdbx_description
1 polymer ?
#
loop_
_entity_poly.entity_id
_entity_poly.type
_entity_poly.pdbx_seq_one_letter_code
_entity_poly.pdbx_strand_id
1 'polypeptide(L)'
;MNKFHSDDLIIKEGHEILRKATADVSLPPTVEAKEELSAMLRFLQNSQDPQTAKTYRHRPGVGLSANQICLEKRLFASHFTDEENRQRGLHALKPNIIAIPSA
;
A
#
# COMPACT_ATOMS: atom_id res chain seq x y z
N MET A 1 -0.02 17.84 3.51
CA MET A 1 0.72 17.14 2.43
C MET A 1 -0.20 16.09 1.81
N ASN A 2 -0.82 16.42 0.67
CA ASN A 2 -1.87 15.65 -0.02
C ASN A 2 -1.29 14.68 -1.06
N LYS A 3 -0.38 13.78 -0.66
CA LYS A 3 0.34 12.90 -1.59
C LYS A 3 -0.51 11.75 -2.19
N PHE A 4 -1.83 11.65 -1.97
CA PHE A 4 -2.64 10.44 -2.27
C PHE A 4 -4.05 10.68 -2.83
N HIS A 5 -4.29 11.74 -3.61
CA HIS A 5 -5.64 12.10 -4.11
C HIS A 5 -5.98 11.59 -5.51
N SER A 6 -5.05 10.93 -6.22
CA SER A 6 -5.29 10.45 -7.60
C SER A 6 -4.51 9.17 -7.87
N ASP A 7 -5.02 8.34 -8.77
CA ASP A 7 -4.32 7.16 -9.28
C ASP A 7 -3.07 7.48 -10.10
N ASP A 8 -2.87 8.74 -10.48
CA ASP A 8 -1.66 9.20 -11.20
C ASP A 8 -0.35 8.94 -10.42
N LEU A 9 -0.46 8.68 -9.12
CA LEU A 9 0.65 8.32 -8.26
C LEU A 9 1.09 6.86 -8.42
N ILE A 10 0.22 6.00 -8.94
CA ILE A 10 0.53 4.60 -9.20
C ILE A 10 1.30 4.49 -10.50
N ILE A 11 2.58 4.16 -10.41
CA ILE A 11 3.40 3.94 -11.60
C ILE A 11 2.98 2.66 -12.33
N LYS A 12 3.09 2.71 -13.66
CA LYS A 12 2.69 1.63 -14.54
C LYS A 12 3.86 0.69 -14.84
N GLU A 13 3.53 -0.48 -15.38
CA GLU A 13 4.51 -1.45 -15.83
C GLU A 13 5.56 -0.82 -16.76
N GLY A 14 6.80 -1.30 -16.65
CA GLY A 14 7.96 -0.78 -17.38
C GLY A 14 8.82 0.20 -16.57
N HIS A 15 8.29 0.78 -15.48
CA HIS A 15 9.09 1.64 -14.61
C HIS A 15 10.14 0.83 -13.83
N GLU A 16 11.40 1.28 -13.85
CA GLU A 16 12.56 0.52 -13.33
C GLU A 16 12.44 0.16 -11.83
N ILE A 17 11.89 1.06 -11.01
CA ILE A 17 11.68 0.81 -9.57
C ILE A 17 10.78 -0.40 -9.26
N LEU A 18 9.88 -0.78 -10.19
CA LEU A 18 9.06 -1.99 -10.03
C LEU A 18 9.87 -3.28 -10.19
N ARG A 19 11.10 -3.19 -10.74
CA ARG A 19 12.05 -4.30 -10.92
C ARG A 19 13.19 -4.29 -9.90
N LYS A 20 13.29 -3.23 -9.07
CA LYS A 20 14.31 -3.09 -8.03
C LYS A 20 13.82 -3.71 -6.72
N ALA A 21 14.75 -4.34 -6.00
CA ALA A 21 14.51 -4.72 -4.61
C ALA A 21 14.44 -3.45 -3.76
N THR A 22 13.34 -3.25 -3.03
CA THR A 22 13.16 -2.09 -2.16
C THR A 22 14.13 -2.11 -0.98
N ALA A 23 14.62 -0.94 -0.56
CA ALA A 23 15.49 -0.83 0.61
C ALA A 23 14.76 -1.21 1.91
N ASP A 24 15.52 -1.78 2.85
CA ASP A 24 15.04 -2.05 4.19
C ASP A 24 14.69 -0.74 4.94
N VAL A 25 13.71 -0.83 5.83
CA VAL A 25 13.29 0.27 6.72
C VAL A 25 13.80 0.03 8.14
N SER A 26 14.10 1.12 8.86
CA SER A 26 14.61 1.04 10.23
C SER A 26 13.57 0.49 11.20
N LEU A 27 14.04 -0.19 12.26
CA LEU A 27 13.24 -0.58 13.41
C LEU A 27 13.89 0.01 14.68
N PRO A 28 13.20 0.86 15.45
CA PRO A 28 11.81 1.30 15.26
C PRO A 28 11.62 2.17 14.00
N PRO A 29 10.38 2.24 13.45
CA PRO A 29 10.13 3.01 12.25
C PRO A 29 10.24 4.51 12.47
N THR A 30 10.77 5.21 11.46
CA THR A 30 10.75 6.66 11.39
C THR A 30 9.32 7.20 11.35
N VAL A 31 9.15 8.46 11.73
CA VAL A 31 7.86 9.17 11.63
C VAL A 31 7.37 9.14 10.18
N GLU A 32 8.26 9.40 9.22
CA GLU A 32 7.95 9.38 7.80
C GLU A 32 7.41 8.02 7.33
N ALA A 33 8.04 6.90 7.71
CA ALA A 33 7.57 5.57 7.31
C ALA A 33 6.17 5.25 7.87
N LYS A 34 5.85 5.73 9.07
CA LYS A 34 4.51 5.59 9.67
C LYS A 34 3.47 6.41 8.91
N GLU A 35 3.82 7.63 8.51
CA GLU A 35 2.95 8.50 7.72
C GLU A 35 2.70 7.93 6.32
N GLU A 36 3.74 7.41 5.67
CA GLU A 36 3.65 6.75 4.35
C GLU A 36 2.69 5.56 4.41
N LEU A 37 2.86 4.64 5.37
CA LEU A 37 1.95 3.50 5.57
C LEU A 37 0.51 3.93 5.83
N SER A 38 0.32 4.92 6.71
CA SER A 38 -1.01 5.44 7.03
C SER A 38 -1.69 6.01 5.80
N ALA A 39 -0.93 6.69 4.94
CA ALA A 39 -1.46 7.29 3.73
C ALA A 39 -1.72 6.24 2.63
N MET A 40 -0.90 5.21 2.52
CA MET A 40 -1.15 4.04 1.67
C MET A 40 -2.44 3.32 2.05
N LEU A 41 -2.70 3.12 3.36
CA LEU A 41 -3.93 2.49 3.81
C LEU A 41 -5.16 3.37 3.54
N ARG A 42 -5.08 4.69 3.78
CA ARG A 42 -6.16 5.63 3.45
C ARG A 42 -6.48 5.66 1.96
N PHE A 43 -5.46 5.58 1.10
CA PHE A 43 -5.65 5.46 -0.34
C PHE A 43 -6.48 4.21 -0.68
N LEU A 44 -6.15 3.05 -0.10
CA LEU A 44 -6.92 1.82 -0.31
C LEU A 44 -8.37 1.96 0.16
N GLN A 45 -8.60 2.55 1.33
CA GLN A 45 -9.94 2.81 1.86
C GLN A 45 -10.77 3.71 0.93
N ASN A 46 -10.19 4.82 0.48
CA ASN A 46 -10.83 5.74 -0.46
C ASN A 46 -11.04 5.10 -1.84
N SER A 47 -10.16 4.19 -2.26
CA SER A 47 -10.32 3.47 -3.53
C SER A 47 -11.52 2.51 -3.52
N GLN A 48 -11.93 2.05 -2.35
CA GLN A 48 -13.04 1.10 -2.17
C GLN A 48 -14.37 1.79 -1.85
N ASP A 49 -14.35 3.03 -1.35
CA ASP A 49 -15.57 3.81 -1.13
C ASP A 49 -16.11 4.37 -2.47
N PRO A 50 -17.36 4.06 -2.86
CA PRO A 50 -17.89 4.43 -4.18
C PRO A 50 -17.91 5.94 -4.47
N GLN A 51 -18.08 6.77 -3.44
CA GLN A 51 -18.16 8.23 -3.60
C GLN A 51 -16.79 8.83 -3.89
N THR A 52 -15.80 8.50 -3.05
CA THR A 52 -14.42 8.96 -3.19
C THR A 52 -13.74 8.33 -4.39
N ALA A 53 -13.96 7.04 -4.67
CA ALA A 53 -13.43 6.38 -5.86
C ALA A 53 -13.90 7.04 -7.16
N LYS A 54 -15.18 7.44 -7.25
CA LYS A 54 -15.68 8.19 -8.41
C LYS A 54 -15.08 9.60 -8.49
N THR A 55 -14.96 10.28 -7.36
CA THR A 55 -14.46 11.66 -7.28
C THR A 55 -12.99 11.75 -7.72
N TYR A 56 -12.17 10.82 -7.25
CA TYR A 56 -10.73 10.77 -7.50
C TYR A 56 -10.32 9.82 -8.63
N ARG A 57 -11.31 9.19 -9.29
CA ARG A 57 -11.14 8.20 -10.34
C ARG A 57 -10.24 7.04 -9.92
N HIS A 58 -10.35 6.62 -8.65
CA HIS A 58 -9.58 5.51 -8.14
C HIS A 58 -10.07 4.18 -8.72
N ARG A 59 -9.12 3.34 -9.11
CA ARG A 59 -9.34 1.92 -9.29
C ARG A 59 -9.32 1.24 -7.91
N PRO A 60 -10.39 0.54 -7.52
CA PRO A 60 -10.41 -0.18 -6.26
C PRO A 60 -9.29 -1.21 -6.19
N GLY A 61 -8.59 -1.27 -5.04
CA GLY A 61 -7.53 -2.23 -4.76
C GLY A 61 -7.54 -2.65 -3.30
N VAL A 62 -7.00 -3.84 -3.00
CA VAL A 62 -6.93 -4.40 -1.64
C VAL A 62 -5.52 -4.38 -1.04
N GLY A 63 -4.50 -4.06 -1.84
CA GLY A 63 -3.11 -4.03 -1.42
C GLY A 63 -2.30 -3.02 -2.22
N LEU A 64 -1.32 -2.41 -1.57
CA LEU A 64 -0.41 -1.42 -2.16
C LEU A 64 0.99 -1.60 -1.57
N SER A 65 1.99 -1.73 -2.44
CA SER A 65 3.40 -1.69 -2.06
C SER A 65 4.02 -0.32 -2.33
N ALA A 66 4.96 0.10 -1.49
CA ALA A 66 5.56 1.44 -1.58
C ALA A 66 6.24 1.73 -2.93
N ASN A 67 6.83 0.72 -3.59
CA ASN A 67 7.44 0.90 -4.90
C ASN A 67 6.41 1.28 -6.00
N GLN A 68 5.14 0.89 -5.86
CA GLN A 68 4.08 1.30 -6.80
C GLN A 68 3.80 2.81 -6.77
N ILE A 69 4.24 3.50 -5.72
CA ILE A 69 4.11 4.96 -5.55
C ILE A 69 5.47 5.65 -5.51
N CYS A 70 6.46 5.09 -6.21
CA CYS A 70 7.83 5.61 -6.31
C CYS A 70 8.60 5.70 -4.99
N LEU A 71 8.20 4.96 -3.95
CA LEU A 71 8.95 4.87 -2.70
C LEU A 71 9.82 3.61 -2.69
N GLU A 72 11.14 3.77 -2.67
CA GLU A 72 12.10 2.66 -2.61
C GLU A 72 12.27 2.14 -1.17
N LYS A 73 11.15 1.84 -0.50
CA LYS A 73 11.10 1.38 0.89
C LYS A 73 10.30 0.09 0.98
N ARG A 74 10.73 -0.87 1.80
CA ARG A 74 10.04 -2.15 2.02
C ARG A 74 8.83 -1.97 2.94
N LEU A 75 7.81 -1.30 2.41
CA LEU A 75 6.53 -1.01 3.07
C LEU A 75 5.37 -1.59 2.25
N PHE A 76 4.37 -2.11 2.96
CA PHE A 76 3.17 -2.65 2.36
C PHE A 76 1.95 -2.31 3.21
N ALA A 77 0.85 -1.98 2.55
CA ALA A 77 -0.45 -1.79 3.18
C ALA A 77 -1.49 -2.67 2.49
N SER A 78 -2.47 -3.14 3.26
CA SER A 78 -3.62 -3.88 2.73
C SER A 78 -4.91 -3.48 3.44
N HIS A 79 -6.00 -3.39 2.68
CA HIS A 79 -7.35 -3.17 3.16
C HIS A 79 -8.28 -4.19 2.50
N PHE A 80 -8.80 -5.13 3.28
CA PHE A 80 -9.54 -6.28 2.76
C PHE A 80 -10.68 -6.70 3.68
N THR A 81 -11.64 -7.44 3.13
CA THR A 81 -12.71 -8.08 3.90
C THR A 81 -12.24 -9.46 4.36
N ASP A 82 -12.31 -9.75 5.66
CA ASP A 82 -12.00 -11.07 6.21
C ASP A 82 -13.16 -12.09 6.03
N GLU A 83 -12.93 -13.35 6.41
CA GLU A 83 -13.91 -14.43 6.31
C GLU A 83 -15.17 -14.20 7.17
N GLU A 84 -15.07 -13.35 8.20
CA GLU A 84 -16.19 -12.93 9.04
C GLU A 84 -16.91 -11.68 8.49
N ASN A 85 -16.66 -11.31 7.22
CA ASN A 85 -17.20 -10.12 6.55
C ASN A 85 -16.81 -8.79 7.22
N ARG A 86 -15.68 -8.72 7.92
CA ARG A 86 -15.20 -7.48 8.54
C ARG A 86 -14.12 -6.83 7.70
N GLN A 87 -14.16 -5.51 7.59
CA GLN A 87 -13.07 -4.73 6.98
C GLN A 87 -11.85 -4.74 7.90
N ARG A 88 -10.69 -5.08 7.33
CA ARG A 88 -9.40 -5.16 8.02
C ARG A 88 -8.39 -4.29 7.30
N GLY A 89 -7.68 -3.45 8.07
CA GLY A 89 -6.52 -2.71 7.61
C GLY A 89 -5.24 -3.28 8.19
N LEU A 90 -4.22 -3.48 7.35
CA LEU A 90 -2.91 -3.97 7.72
C LEU A 90 -1.83 -2.98 7.27
N HIS A 91 -0.95 -2.62 8.19
CA HIS A 91 0.33 -1.98 7.88
C HIS A 91 1.44 -2.99 8.11
N ALA A 92 2.32 -3.17 7.13
CA ALA A 92 3.45 -4.08 7.24
C ALA A 92 4.76 -3.35 6.93
N LEU A 93 5.66 -3.38 7.93
CA LEU A 93 7.02 -2.88 7.80
C LEU A 93 7.96 -4.04 7.57
N LYS A 94 8.81 -3.93 6.56
CA LYS A 94 9.78 -4.97 6.18
C LYS A 94 9.12 -6.38 6.11
N PRO A 95 7.93 -6.55 5.48
CA PRO A 95 7.26 -7.85 5.46
C PRO A 95 8.12 -8.90 4.77
N ASN A 96 8.20 -10.09 5.37
CA ASN A 96 8.88 -11.25 4.83
C ASN A 96 8.05 -12.51 5.05
N ILE A 97 7.91 -13.34 4.02
CA ILE A 97 7.29 -14.66 4.15
C ILE A 97 8.35 -15.60 4.73
N ILE A 98 8.10 -16.14 5.93
CA ILE A 98 9.06 -17.01 6.64
C ILE A 98 8.85 -18.49 6.27
N ALA A 99 7.59 -18.89 6.08
CA ALA A 99 7.21 -20.24 5.67
C ALA A 99 5.86 -20.18 4.95
N ILE A 100 5.64 -21.15 4.07
CA ILE A 100 4.33 -21.42 3.46
C ILE A 100 4.03 -22.89 3.79
N PRO A 101 2.92 -23.19 4.48
CA PRO A 101 2.56 -24.58 4.75
C PRO A 101 2.31 -25.33 3.42
N SER A 102 2.81 -26.56 3.33
CA SER A 102 2.44 -27.45 2.23
C SER A 102 0.95 -27.79 2.36
N ALA A 103 0.20 -27.58 1.28
CA ALA A 103 -1.22 -27.91 1.18
C ALA A 103 -1.48 -29.41 1.42
#